data_AF-A0A2G9GFN7-F1
#
_entry.id   AF-A0A2G9GFN7-F1
#
_cell.length_a   1.000
_cell.length_b   1.000
_cell.length_c   1.000
_cell.angle_alpha   90.00
_cell.angle_beta   90.00
_cell.angle_gamma   90.00
#
_symmetry.space_group_name_H-M   'P 1'
#
loop_
_entity.id
_entity.type
_entity.pdbx_description
1 polymer ?
#
loop_
_entity_poly.entity_id
_entity_poly.type
_entity_poly.pdbx_seq_one_letter_code
_entity_poly.pdbx_strand_id
1 'polypeptide(L)'
;MTPDLGQGGCSALEDSVVLARCLGEALLSQPTYNEKEGDEAYVRMEMGLQKYAKERRWRSFTLISTAYVVGTIQQSDSKLIGFLRKKFLSRYYMRNLMKIANFDFGKLIVS
;
A
#
# COMPACT_ATOMS: atom_id res chain seq x y z
N MET A 1 -10.74 -0.79 0.01
CA MET A 1 -10.48 0.46 -0.76
C MET A 1 -11.78 0.88 -1.43
N THR A 2 -12.10 2.16 -1.42
CA THR A 2 -13.28 2.74 -2.10
C THR A 2 -13.11 2.62 -3.62
N PRO A 3 -14.16 2.26 -4.38
CA PRO A 3 -14.07 1.98 -5.82
C PRO A 3 -13.75 3.22 -6.68
N ASP A 4 -13.84 4.42 -6.11
CA ASP A 4 -13.78 5.72 -6.81
C ASP A 4 -12.42 6.01 -7.48
N LEU A 5 -11.37 5.27 -7.13
CA LEU A 5 -10.02 5.41 -7.68
C LEU A 5 -9.62 4.29 -8.66
N GLY A 6 -10.41 3.21 -8.78
CA GLY A 6 -10.09 2.08 -9.68
C GLY A 6 -8.76 1.36 -9.40
N GLN A 7 -8.08 1.63 -8.29
CA GLN A 7 -6.73 1.13 -7.98
C GLN A 7 -6.69 -0.18 -7.17
N GLY A 8 -7.84 -0.83 -6.95
CA GLY A 8 -7.89 -2.06 -6.16
C GLY A 8 -6.98 -3.17 -6.70
N GLY A 9 -7.00 -3.38 -8.02
CA GLY A 9 -6.16 -4.39 -8.66
C GLY A 9 -4.66 -4.08 -8.58
N CYS A 10 -4.25 -2.86 -8.91
CA CYS A 10 -2.85 -2.44 -8.79
C CYS A 10 -2.36 -2.51 -7.34
N SER A 11 -3.17 -2.09 -6.37
CA SER A 11 -2.84 -2.22 -4.95
C SER A 11 -2.65 -3.67 -4.53
N ALA A 12 -3.50 -4.59 -5.00
CA ALA A 12 -3.36 -6.01 -4.68
C ALA A 12 -2.05 -6.61 -5.20
N LEU A 13 -1.62 -6.20 -6.41
CA LEU A 13 -0.33 -6.61 -6.96
C LEU A 13 0.84 -6.01 -6.17
N GLU A 14 0.79 -4.72 -5.83
CA GLU A 14 1.77 -4.07 -4.93
C GLU A 14 1.87 -4.82 -3.59
N ASP A 15 0.74 -5.13 -2.98
CA ASP A 15 0.65 -5.82 -1.69
C ASP A 15 1.28 -7.22 -1.75
N SER A 16 1.00 -7.96 -2.83
CA SER A 16 1.54 -9.32 -3.01
C SER A 16 3.07 -9.34 -3.12
N VAL A 17 3.67 -8.36 -3.83
CA VAL A 17 5.12 -8.27 -4.01
C VAL A 17 5.82 -7.91 -2.70
N VAL A 18 5.30 -6.91 -1.98
CA VAL A 18 5.88 -6.49 -0.69
C VAL A 18 5.73 -7.60 0.35
N LEU A 19 4.57 -8.26 0.40
CA LEU A 19 4.33 -9.39 1.30
C LEU A 19 5.30 -10.55 1.04
N ALA A 20 5.46 -10.95 -0.23
CA ALA A 20 6.38 -12.01 -0.63
C ALA A 20 7.82 -11.69 -0.23
N ARG A 21 8.25 -10.42 -0.39
CA ARG A 21 9.57 -9.96 0.05
C ARG A 21 9.74 -10.02 1.57
N CYS A 22 8.81 -9.46 2.34
CA CYS A 22 8.90 -9.45 3.80
C CYS A 22 8.90 -10.87 4.39
N LEU A 23 8.09 -11.77 3.84
CA LEU A 23 8.08 -13.18 4.24
C LEU A 23 9.34 -13.91 3.77
N GLY A 24 9.81 -13.66 2.56
CA GLY A 24 11.05 -14.26 2.04
C GLY A 24 12.28 -13.90 2.88
N GLU A 25 12.42 -12.63 3.26
CA GLU A 25 13.48 -12.19 4.17
C GLU A 25 13.39 -12.88 5.55
N ALA A 26 12.18 -13.06 6.08
CA ALA A 26 11.96 -13.75 7.35
C ALA A 26 12.24 -15.25 7.30
N LEU A 27 11.92 -15.92 6.18
CA LEU A 27 12.10 -17.36 5.99
C LEU A 27 13.53 -17.76 5.62
N LEU A 28 14.27 -16.89 4.92
CA LEU A 28 15.67 -17.11 4.54
C LEU A 28 16.66 -16.80 5.67
N SER A 29 16.20 -16.17 6.75
CA SER A 29 16.99 -15.96 7.96
C SER A 29 17.29 -17.32 8.61
N GLN A 30 18.56 -17.75 8.59
CA GLN A 30 18.96 -19.08 9.07
C GLN A 30 18.54 -19.32 10.53
N PRO A 31 18.15 -20.56 10.89
CA PRO A 31 17.85 -20.92 12.27
C PRO A 31 19.12 -20.81 13.13
N THR A 32 18.98 -20.27 14.34
CA THR A 32 20.05 -20.31 15.34
C THR A 32 20.19 -21.76 15.80
N TYR A 33 21.43 -22.25 15.91
CA TYR A 33 21.80 -23.68 15.93
C TYR A 33 21.25 -24.54 17.10
N ASN A 34 20.28 -24.09 17.91
CA ASN A 34 19.93 -24.73 19.19
C ASN A 34 18.44 -24.75 19.59
N GLU A 35 17.47 -24.48 18.71
CA GLU A 35 16.08 -24.26 19.17
C GLU A 35 15.00 -25.00 18.35
N LYS A 36 13.87 -25.33 19.01
CA LYS A 36 12.79 -26.17 18.48
C LYS A 36 12.17 -25.55 17.22
N GLU A 37 12.38 -26.22 16.08
CA GLU A 37 12.03 -25.78 14.72
C GLU A 37 10.62 -25.20 14.52
N GLY A 38 9.62 -25.65 15.29
CA GLY A 38 8.21 -25.27 15.10
C GLY A 38 7.83 -23.87 15.59
N ASP A 39 8.31 -23.45 16.76
CA ASP A 39 7.93 -22.16 17.37
C ASP A 39 8.67 -20.99 16.72
N GLU A 40 9.96 -21.15 16.40
CA GLU A 40 10.75 -20.09 15.77
C GLU A 40 10.27 -19.78 14.34
N ALA A 41 9.85 -20.78 13.56
CA ALA A 41 9.32 -20.54 12.22
C ALA A 41 8.07 -19.66 12.26
N TYR A 42 7.20 -19.88 13.25
CA TYR A 42 6.03 -19.06 13.49
C TYR A 42 6.40 -17.64 13.91
N VAL A 43 7.34 -17.47 14.84
CA VAL A 43 7.85 -16.15 15.27
C VAL A 43 8.50 -15.37 14.12
N ARG A 44 9.26 -16.04 13.24
CA ARG A 44 9.84 -15.43 12.04
C ARG A 44 8.76 -14.99 11.07
N MET A 45 7.76 -15.83 10.80
CA MET A 45 6.61 -15.46 9.97
C MET A 45 5.85 -14.26 10.55
N GLU A 46 5.63 -14.23 11.86
CA GLU A 46 4.99 -13.11 12.55
C GLU A 46 5.78 -11.80 12.38
N MET A 47 7.11 -11.84 12.58
CA MET A 47 7.97 -10.68 12.34
C MET A 47 7.92 -10.20 10.88
N GLY A 48 7.89 -11.12 9.92
CA GLY A 48 7.73 -10.81 8.49
C GLY A 48 6.39 -10.11 8.19
N LEU A 49 5.29 -10.60 8.77
CA LEU A 49 3.97 -9.97 8.64
C LEU A 49 3.89 -8.60 9.32
N GLN A 50 4.50 -8.44 10.51
CA GLN A 50 4.57 -7.15 11.18
C GLN A 50 5.38 -6.12 10.36
N LYS A 51 6.47 -6.55 9.73
CA LYS A 51 7.25 -5.71 8.81
C LYS A 51 6.42 -5.27 7.60
N TYR A 52 5.73 -6.21 6.96
CA TYR A 52 4.79 -5.90 5.88
C TYR A 52 3.72 -4.89 6.31
N ALA A 53 3.09 -5.10 7.47
CA ALA A 53 2.06 -4.20 7.99
C ALA A 53 2.62 -2.78 8.21
N LYS A 54 3.85 -2.66 8.73
CA LYS A 54 4.51 -1.37 8.96
C LYS A 54 4.83 -0.64 7.65
N GLU A 55 5.34 -1.36 6.65
CA GLU A 55 5.64 -0.80 5.32
C GLU A 55 4.35 -0.37 4.60
N ARG A 56 3.28 -1.15 4.71
CA ARG A 56 2.03 -0.86 3.99
C ARG A 56 1.11 0.16 4.68
N ARG A 57 1.25 0.36 5.99
CA ARG A 57 0.39 1.27 6.78
C ARG A 57 0.34 2.69 6.22
N TRP A 58 1.47 3.26 5.83
CA TRP A 58 1.52 4.62 5.28
C TRP A 58 0.83 4.73 3.92
N ARG A 59 0.99 3.73 3.05
CA ARG A 59 0.30 3.74 1.75
C ARG A 59 -1.20 3.55 1.89
N SER A 60 -1.64 2.60 2.72
CA SER A 60 -3.05 2.40 3.02
C SER A 60 -3.68 3.67 3.59
N PHE A 61 -2.99 4.37 4.49
CA PHE A 61 -3.45 5.66 5.01
C PHE A 61 -3.57 6.72 3.91
N THR A 62 -2.56 6.86 3.04
CA THR A 62 -2.59 7.81 1.92
C THR A 62 -3.73 7.51 0.95
N LEU A 63 -3.94 6.23 0.61
CA LEU A 63 -5.00 5.82 -0.31
C LEU A 63 -6.39 6.08 0.28
N ILE A 64 -6.62 5.69 1.54
CA ILE A 64 -7.91 5.88 2.23
C ILE A 64 -8.22 7.38 2.40
N SER A 65 -7.26 8.17 2.87
CA SER A 65 -7.45 9.63 3.04
C SER A 65 -7.70 10.33 1.71
N THR A 66 -6.97 9.96 0.65
CA THR A 66 -7.18 10.50 -0.70
C THR A 66 -8.56 10.11 -1.22
N ALA A 67 -8.96 8.85 -1.08
CA ALA A 67 -10.27 8.38 -1.52
C ALA A 67 -11.41 9.10 -0.79
N TYR A 68 -11.27 9.34 0.52
CA TYR A 68 -12.25 10.08 1.31
C TYR A 68 -12.39 11.54 0.83
N VAL A 69 -11.27 12.22 0.58
CA VAL A 69 -11.27 13.59 0.05
C VAL A 69 -11.88 13.64 -1.35
N VAL A 70 -11.55 12.67 -2.22
CA VAL A 70 -12.11 12.60 -3.58
C VAL A 70 -13.62 12.32 -3.52
N GLY A 71 -14.06 11.35 -2.72
CA GLY A 71 -15.48 11.00 -2.58
C GLY A 71 -16.32 12.16 -2.06
N THR A 72 -15.83 12.89 -1.05
CA THR A 72 -16.51 14.09 -0.52
C THR A 72 -16.59 15.22 -1.54
N ILE A 73 -15.56 15.43 -2.37
CA ILE A 73 -15.60 16.39 -3.49
C ILE A 73 -16.56 15.94 -4.60
N GLN A 74 -16.70 14.63 -4.82
CA GLN A 74 -17.49 14.08 -5.92
C GLN A 74 -18.99 14.02 -5.62
N GLN A 75 -19.38 13.73 -4.38
CA GLN A 75 -20.79 13.63 -3.95
C GLN A 75 -21.46 14.97 -3.63
N SER A 76 -20.71 16.06 -3.51
CA SER A 76 -21.27 17.33 -3.05
C SER A 76 -21.71 18.24 -4.21
N ASP A 77 -22.98 18.63 -4.20
CA ASP A 77 -23.63 19.47 -5.23
C ASP A 77 -23.50 21.00 -4.97
N SER A 78 -22.60 21.39 -4.07
CA SER A 78 -22.40 22.79 -3.68
C SER A 78 -21.63 23.56 -4.76
N LYS A 79 -22.06 24.79 -5.11
CA LYS A 79 -21.39 25.64 -6.13
C LYS A 79 -19.88 25.82 -5.90
N LEU A 80 -19.45 25.94 -4.65
CA LEU A 80 -18.04 26.04 -4.27
C LEU A 80 -17.25 24.74 -4.53
N ILE A 81 -17.87 23.59 -4.26
CA ILE A 81 -17.24 22.29 -4.46
C ILE A 81 -17.25 21.91 -5.95
N GLY A 82 -18.26 22.33 -6.72
CA GLY A 82 -18.24 22.26 -8.18
C GLY A 82 -17.09 23.06 -8.82
N PHE A 83 -16.76 24.24 -8.27
CA PHE A 83 -15.59 25.02 -8.69
C PHE A 83 -14.26 24.35 -8.29
N LEU A 84 -14.19 23.84 -7.05
CA LEU A 84 -13.03 23.09 -6.57
C LEU A 84 -12.80 21.83 -7.41
N ARG A 85 -13.86 21.07 -7.71
CA ARG A 85 -13.85 19.88 -8.59
C ARG A 85 -13.25 20.21 -9.96
N LYS A 86 -13.70 21.29 -10.60
CA LYS A 86 -13.16 21.73 -11.92
C LYS A 86 -11.67 22.11 -11.87
N LYS A 87 -11.21 22.76 -10.80
CA LYS A 87 -9.82 23.23 -10.64
C LYS A 87 -8.87 22.14 -10.11
N PHE A 88 -9.39 21.23 -9.29
CA PHE A 88 -8.68 20.12 -8.66
C PHE A 88 -8.51 18.94 -9.61
N LEU A 89 -9.55 18.56 -10.38
CA LEU A 89 -9.46 17.47 -11.36
C LEU A 89 -8.39 17.75 -12.43
N SER A 90 -8.32 18.98 -12.95
CA SER A 90 -7.40 19.27 -14.07
C SER A 90 -5.93 19.34 -13.67
N ARG A 91 -5.61 19.77 -12.44
CA ARG A 91 -4.21 19.94 -11.98
C ARG A 91 -3.74 18.89 -10.97
N TYR A 92 -4.62 18.42 -10.10
CA TYR A 92 -4.25 17.58 -8.96
C TYR A 92 -4.36 16.09 -9.28
N TYR A 93 -5.37 15.69 -10.06
CA TYR A 93 -5.57 14.29 -10.45
C TYR A 93 -4.38 13.77 -11.26
N MET A 94 -3.95 14.48 -12.29
CA MET A 94 -2.81 14.06 -13.13
C MET A 94 -1.48 13.94 -12.36
N ARG A 95 -1.20 14.90 -11.46
CA ARG A 95 0.10 14.99 -10.77
C ARG A 95 0.21 14.02 -9.59
N ASN A 96 -0.88 13.77 -8.88
CA ASN A 96 -0.89 12.83 -7.76
C ASN A 96 -1.11 11.39 -8.22
N LEU A 97 -1.89 11.15 -9.27
CA LEU A 97 -2.06 9.82 -9.84
C LEU A 97 -0.72 9.28 -10.39
N MET A 98 0.10 10.14 -11.04
CA MET A 98 1.45 9.78 -11.47
C MET A 98 2.39 9.47 -10.28
N LYS A 99 2.28 10.21 -9.17
CA LYS A 99 3.04 9.92 -7.94
C LYS A 99 2.57 8.65 -7.23
N ILE A 100 1.27 8.34 -7.30
CA ILE A 100 0.70 7.11 -6.78
C ILE A 100 1.09 5.93 -7.67
N ALA A 101 1.15 6.10 -8.99
CA ALA A 101 1.57 5.06 -9.93
C ALA A 101 3.07 4.74 -9.86
N ASN A 102 3.92 5.72 -9.53
CA ASN A 102 5.35 5.52 -9.31
C ASN A 102 5.62 4.96 -7.90
N PHE A 103 5.01 3.83 -7.57
CA PHE A 103 5.34 3.12 -6.33
C PHE A 103 6.66 2.37 -6.53
N ASP A 104 7.65 2.69 -5.69
CA ASP A 104 8.89 1.93 -5.64
C ASP A 104 8.66 0.66 -4.81
N PHE A 105 8.71 -0.49 -5.48
CA PHE A 105 8.58 -1.81 -4.86
C PHE A 105 9.83 -2.19 -4.02
N GLY A 106 10.84 -1.32 -3.98
CA GLY A 106 12.13 -1.53 -3.34
C GLY A 106 12.98 -2.55 -4.11
N LYS A 107 14.16 -2.89 -3.56
CA LYS A 107 15.00 -3.94 -4.14
C LYS A 107 14.30 -5.29 -4.01
N LEU A 108 13.81 -5.81 -5.14
CA LEU A 108 13.42 -7.20 -5.27
C LEU A 108 14.70 -8.04 -5.22
N ILE A 109 14.76 -9.00 -4.31
CA ILE A 109 15.85 -9.99 -4.27
C ILE A 109 15.59 -10.93 -5.45
N VAL A 110 16.09 -10.55 -6.62
CA VAL A 110 16.12 -11.43 -7.80
C VAL A 110 17.44 -12.19 -7.70
N SER A 111 17.33 -13.45 -7.28
CA SER A 111 18.45 -14.40 -7.34
C SER A 111 18.77 -14.77 -8.79
#